data_AF-A0A7G1IBL5-F1
#
_entry.id   AF-A0A7G1IBL5-F1
#
_cell.length_a   1.000
_cell.length_b   1.000
_cell.length_c   1.000
_cell.angle_alpha   90.00
_cell.angle_beta   90.00
_cell.angle_gamma   90.00
#
_symmetry.space_group_name_H-M   'P 1'
#
loop_
_entity.id
_entity.type
_entity.pdbx_description
1 polymer ?
#
loop_
_entity_poly.entity_id
_entity_poly.type
_entity_poly.pdbx_seq_one_letter_code
_entity_poly.pdbx_strand_id
1 'polypeptide(L)'
;MTSLAVLLALADSRLPTGSHVHSGGIEEAVTSGLVTDLVTLEAFLTRRIRSHGLVTASIAAAVHRGELMPADADHETDARTPAPAAREASRSQGRGLARLARTVWPEAGWDDLGLRPHLAVAAGRVGAVSGLPRNTMRCTSSTPP
;
A
#
# COMPACT_ATOMS: atom_id res chain seq x y z
N MET A 1 20.84 0.30 -13.45
CA MET A 1 19.67 0.29 -14.36
C MET A 1 18.49 -0.54 -13.85
N THR A 2 18.64 -1.28 -12.74
CA THR A 2 17.66 -2.27 -12.28
C THR A 2 16.55 -1.69 -11.38
N SER A 3 16.81 -0.63 -10.61
CA SER A 3 15.85 -0.08 -9.64
C SER A 3 14.63 0.58 -10.28
N LEU A 4 14.82 1.35 -11.36
CA LEU A 4 13.70 2.00 -12.07
C LEU A 4 12.78 0.99 -12.74
N ALA A 5 13.34 -0.06 -13.36
CA ALA A 5 12.55 -1.13 -13.96
C ALA A 5 11.70 -1.87 -12.90
N VAL A 6 12.28 -2.15 -11.73
CA VAL A 6 11.53 -2.75 -10.61
C VAL A 6 10.44 -1.81 -10.11
N LEU A 7 10.73 -0.52 -9.97
CA LEU A 7 9.72 0.47 -9.58
C LEU A 7 8.55 0.52 -10.56
N LEU A 8 8.83 0.57 -11.86
CA LEU A 8 7.80 0.60 -12.90
C LEU A 8 6.99 -0.71 -12.92
N ALA A 9 7.63 -1.86 -12.74
CA ALA A 9 6.94 -3.14 -12.63
C ALA A 9 6.03 -3.20 -11.40
N LEU A 10 6.49 -2.70 -10.24
CA LEU A 10 5.68 -2.62 -9.02
C LEU A 10 4.52 -1.62 -9.12
N ALA A 11 4.67 -0.57 -9.92
CA ALA A 11 3.63 0.43 -10.18
C ALA A 11 2.65 0.02 -11.31
N ASP A 12 2.93 -1.06 -12.05
CA ASP A 12 2.08 -1.49 -13.15
C ASP A 12 0.74 -2.02 -12.63
N SER A 13 -0.35 -1.47 -13.16
CA SER A 13 -1.71 -1.94 -12.90
C SER A 13 -1.91 -3.44 -13.18
N ARG A 14 -1.13 -4.04 -14.07
CA ARG A 14 -1.23 -5.47 -14.44
C ARG A 14 -0.51 -6.39 -13.45
N LEU A 15 0.15 -5.84 -12.42
CA LEU A 15 0.81 -6.66 -11.41
C LEU A 15 -0.21 -7.60 -10.75
N PRO A 16 0.03 -8.93 -10.70
CA PRO A 16 -0.97 -9.94 -10.30
C PRO A 16 -1.18 -10.01 -8.78
N THR A 17 -1.45 -8.88 -8.15
CA THR A 17 -1.68 -8.72 -6.70
C THR A 17 -3.16 -8.59 -6.34
N GLY A 18 -4.06 -8.51 -7.34
CA GLY A 18 -5.51 -8.43 -7.14
C GLY A 18 -6.01 -7.03 -6.78
N SER A 19 -5.27 -5.98 -7.13
CA SER A 19 -5.62 -4.58 -6.82
C SER A 19 -6.96 -4.12 -7.40
N HIS A 20 -7.40 -4.67 -8.53
CA HIS A 20 -8.64 -4.25 -9.23
C HIS A 20 -9.94 -4.71 -8.57
N VAL A 21 -9.88 -5.59 -7.58
CA VAL A 21 -11.08 -6.18 -6.95
C VAL A 21 -11.63 -5.28 -5.82
N HIS A 22 -10.95 -4.16 -5.52
CA HIS A 22 -11.31 -3.30 -4.40
C HIS A 22 -11.52 -1.85 -4.86
N SER A 23 -12.78 -1.41 -4.86
CA SER A 23 -13.17 -0.02 -5.16
C SER A 23 -12.65 0.98 -4.12
N GLY A 24 -12.45 0.51 -2.89
CA GLY A 24 -12.01 1.31 -1.75
C GLY A 24 -12.96 2.45 -1.40
N GLY A 25 -14.25 2.14 -1.44
CA GLY A 25 -15.32 3.02 -0.98
C GLY A 25 -15.87 3.97 -2.04
N ILE A 26 -15.32 3.98 -3.27
CA ILE A 26 -15.87 4.83 -4.33
C ILE A 26 -17.27 4.37 -4.77
N GLU A 27 -17.53 3.06 -4.81
CA GLU A 27 -18.86 2.53 -5.16
C GLU A 27 -19.91 3.02 -4.16
N GLU A 28 -19.64 2.91 -2.87
CA GLU A 28 -20.53 3.42 -1.82
C GLU A 28 -20.68 4.95 -1.90
N ALA A 29 -19.61 5.69 -2.18
CA ALA A 29 -19.67 7.14 -2.34
C ALA A 29 -20.55 7.57 -3.53
N VAL A 30 -20.57 6.79 -4.61
CA VAL A 30 -21.47 6.99 -5.75
C VAL A 30 -22.90 6.62 -5.37
N THR A 31 -23.12 5.44 -4.78
CA THR A 31 -24.45 4.96 -4.37
C THR A 31 -25.13 5.90 -3.37
N SER A 32 -24.36 6.49 -2.45
CA SER A 32 -24.86 7.47 -1.46
C SER A 32 -24.99 8.91 -1.99
N GLY A 33 -24.65 9.16 -3.26
CA GLY A 33 -24.73 10.49 -3.87
C GLY A 33 -23.67 11.49 -3.41
N LEU A 34 -22.61 11.03 -2.74
CA LEU A 34 -21.46 11.87 -2.36
C LEU A 34 -20.53 12.16 -3.55
N VAL A 35 -20.51 11.29 -4.55
CA VAL A 35 -19.78 11.45 -5.80
C VAL A 35 -20.76 11.32 -6.96
N THR A 36 -20.97 12.42 -7.69
CA THR A 36 -21.97 12.52 -8.78
C THR A 36 -21.39 13.07 -10.07
N ASP A 37 -20.19 13.64 -10.03
CA ASP A 37 -19.51 14.28 -11.16
C ASP A 37 -17.98 14.25 -10.97
N LEU A 38 -17.26 14.84 -11.93
CA LEU A 38 -15.79 14.88 -11.89
C LEU A 38 -15.25 15.74 -10.74
N VAL A 39 -15.95 16.80 -10.35
CA VAL A 39 -15.52 17.71 -9.28
C VAL A 39 -15.59 17.01 -7.92
N THR A 40 -16.69 16.32 -7.67
CA THR A 40 -16.90 15.51 -6.45
C THR A 40 -15.98 14.29 -6.42
N LEU A 41 -15.71 13.67 -7.56
CA LEU A 41 -14.72 12.59 -7.68
C LEU A 41 -13.30 13.07 -7.35
N GLU A 42 -12.87 14.21 -7.89
CA GLU A 42 -11.57 14.81 -7.60
C GLU A 42 -11.44 15.11 -6.10
N ALA A 43 -12.47 15.68 -5.49
CA ALA A 43 -12.51 15.95 -4.06
C ALA A 43 -12.41 14.67 -3.22
N PHE A 44 -13.12 13.60 -3.62
CA PHE A 44 -13.04 12.28 -2.99
C PHE A 44 -11.62 11.69 -3.08
N LEU A 45 -11.03 11.67 -4.26
CA LEU A 45 -9.68 11.13 -4.49
C LEU A 45 -8.63 11.93 -3.72
N THR A 46 -8.71 13.25 -3.72
CA THR A 46 -7.80 14.12 -2.97
C THR A 46 -7.87 13.84 -1.48
N ARG A 47 -9.08 13.72 -0.91
CA ARG A 47 -9.27 13.36 0.51
C ARG A 47 -8.72 11.97 0.80
N ARG A 48 -8.95 11.00 -0.08
CA ARG A 48 -8.48 9.62 0.07
C ARG A 48 -6.95 9.52 0.04
N ILE A 49 -6.28 10.25 -0.86
CA ILE A 49 -4.81 10.35 -0.91
C ILE A 49 -4.27 10.97 0.37
N ARG A 50 -4.85 12.08 0.84
CA ARG A 50 -4.39 12.79 2.04
C ARG A 50 -4.66 12.08 3.36
N SER A 51 -5.55 11.08 3.38
CA SER A 51 -5.88 10.31 4.56
C SER A 51 -5.31 8.89 4.47
N HIS A 52 -6.06 7.96 3.87
CA HIS A 52 -5.68 6.56 3.76
C HIS A 52 -4.38 6.36 2.97
N GLY A 53 -4.19 7.10 1.87
CA GLY A 53 -2.98 7.05 1.07
C GLY A 53 -1.75 7.47 1.88
N LEU A 54 -1.82 8.62 2.56
CA LEU A 54 -0.74 9.14 3.38
C LEU A 54 -0.37 8.18 4.52
N VAL A 55 -1.36 7.61 5.20
CA VAL A 55 -1.14 6.65 6.30
C VAL A 55 -0.45 5.39 5.78
N THR A 56 -0.99 4.76 4.75
CA THR A 56 -0.44 3.50 4.21
C THR A 56 0.96 3.71 3.61
N ALA A 57 1.19 4.83 2.93
CA ALA A 57 2.51 5.18 2.41
C ALA A 57 3.52 5.48 3.53
N SER A 58 3.10 6.10 4.64
CA SER A 58 3.98 6.34 5.79
C SER A 58 4.42 5.05 6.46
N ILE A 59 3.50 4.10 6.62
CA ILE A 59 3.79 2.76 7.17
C ILE A 59 4.74 2.00 6.23
N ALA A 60 4.44 1.97 4.93
CA ALA A 60 5.32 1.32 3.94
C ALA A 60 6.74 1.91 3.97
N ALA A 61 6.85 3.24 4.09
CA ALA A 61 8.13 3.93 4.18
C ALA A 61 8.90 3.59 5.48
N ALA A 62 8.21 3.51 6.62
CA ALA A 62 8.82 3.14 7.90
C ALA A 62 9.33 1.69 7.87
N VAL A 63 8.56 0.75 7.34
CA VAL A 63 8.98 -0.65 7.15
C VAL A 63 10.15 -0.74 6.17
N HIS A 64 10.08 -0.02 5.04
CA HIS A 64 11.17 0.03 4.06
C HIS A 64 12.49 0.51 4.67
N ARG A 65 12.42 1.50 5.58
CA ARG A 65 13.61 2.02 6.27
C ARG A 65 14.07 1.16 7.44
N GLY A 66 13.27 0.18 7.88
CA GLY A 66 13.55 -0.63 9.07
C GLY A 66 13.28 0.11 10.39
N GLU A 67 12.49 1.19 10.35
CA GLU A 67 12.08 1.96 11.54
C GLU A 67 10.92 1.31 12.28
N LEU A 68 10.16 0.46 11.58
CA LEU A 68 9.03 -0.28 12.14
C LEU A 68 9.11 -1.73 11.67
N MET A 69 9.06 -2.67 12.61
CA MET A 69 9.04 -4.10 12.30
C MET A 69 7.71 -4.48 11.64
N PRO A 70 7.67 -5.48 10.74
CA PRO A 70 6.45 -5.83 10.01
C PRO A 70 5.26 -6.18 10.91
N ALA A 71 5.48 -6.87 12.03
CA ALA A 71 4.41 -7.21 12.98
C ALA A 71 3.79 -5.97 13.63
N ASP A 72 4.62 -5.03 14.08
CA ASP A 72 4.16 -3.75 14.65
C ASP A 72 3.47 -2.88 13.60
N ALA A 73 3.98 -2.88 12.38
CA ALA A 73 3.39 -2.18 11.25
C ALA A 73 2.00 -2.73 10.87
N ASP A 74 1.81 -4.05 10.97
CA ASP A 74 0.50 -4.68 10.77
C ASP A 74 -0.49 -4.24 11.86
N HIS A 75 -0.08 -4.25 13.14
CA HIS A 75 -0.91 -3.75 14.24
C HIS A 75 -1.27 -2.28 14.09
N GLU A 76 -0.31 -1.44 13.70
CA GLU A 76 -0.54 -0.02 13.43
C GLU A 76 -1.51 0.18 12.25
N THR A 77 -1.40 -0.65 11.21
CA THR A 77 -2.32 -0.61 10.06
C THR A 77 -3.74 -1.01 10.46
N ASP A 78 -3.90 -2.03 11.30
CA ASP A 78 -5.20 -2.42 11.86
C ASP A 78 -5.82 -1.29 12.66
N ALA A 79 -5.06 -0.68 13.58
CA ALA A 79 -5.52 0.41 14.44
C ALA A 79 -5.99 1.63 13.64
N ARG A 80 -5.33 1.92 12.50
CA ARG A 80 -5.66 3.03 11.61
C ARG A 80 -6.69 2.69 10.52
N THR A 81 -7.16 1.44 10.46
CA THR A 81 -8.15 0.99 9.48
C THR A 81 -9.37 0.43 10.21
N PRO A 82 -10.28 1.29 10.72
CA PRO A 82 -11.42 0.83 11.52
C PRO A 82 -12.35 -0.13 10.77
N ALA A 83 -12.57 0.11 9.48
CA ALA A 83 -13.49 -0.66 8.66
C ALA A 83 -12.97 -2.10 8.41
N PRO A 84 -13.70 -3.15 8.86
CA PRO A 84 -13.28 -4.54 8.67
C PRO A 84 -13.06 -4.93 7.21
N ALA A 85 -13.96 -4.50 6.31
CA ALA A 85 -13.84 -4.75 4.87
C ALA A 85 -12.57 -4.13 4.26
N ALA A 86 -12.18 -2.94 4.71
CA ALA A 86 -10.95 -2.29 4.25
C ALA A 86 -9.69 -3.03 4.76
N ARG A 87 -9.72 -3.55 5.99
CA ARG A 87 -8.64 -4.40 6.53
C ARG A 87 -8.49 -5.68 5.72
N GLU A 88 -9.59 -6.37 5.45
CA GLU A 88 -9.59 -7.59 4.65
C GLU A 88 -9.06 -7.34 3.22
N ALA A 89 -9.53 -6.28 2.58
CA ALA A 89 -9.04 -5.86 1.27
C ALA A 89 -7.52 -5.62 1.26
N SER A 90 -7.01 -4.89 2.27
CA SER A 90 -5.59 -4.62 2.41
C SER A 90 -4.78 -5.91 2.64
N ARG A 91 -5.28 -6.84 3.46
CA ARG A 91 -4.62 -8.14 3.72
C ARG A 91 -4.67 -9.07 2.51
N SER A 92 -5.74 -9.03 1.71
CA SER A 92 -5.84 -9.83 0.48
C SER A 92 -4.80 -9.38 -0.54
N GLN A 93 -4.68 -8.07 -0.75
CA GLN A 93 -3.67 -7.48 -1.64
C GLN A 93 -2.24 -7.72 -1.12
N GLY A 94 -2.01 -7.51 0.18
CA GLY A 94 -0.70 -7.74 0.80
C GLY A 94 -0.25 -9.20 0.70
N ARG A 95 -1.16 -10.17 0.89
CA ARG A 95 -0.88 -11.59 0.61
C ARG A 95 -0.51 -11.84 -0.85
N GLY A 96 -1.23 -11.21 -1.79
CA GLY A 96 -0.93 -11.30 -3.23
C GLY A 96 0.48 -10.80 -3.55
N LEU A 97 0.83 -9.62 -3.04
CA LEU A 97 2.16 -9.02 -3.20
C LEU A 97 3.26 -9.87 -2.54
N ALA A 98 3.05 -10.33 -1.30
CA ALA A 98 4.02 -11.17 -0.60
C ALA A 98 4.25 -12.52 -1.29
N ARG A 99 3.22 -13.10 -1.91
CA ARG A 99 3.38 -14.32 -2.71
C ARG A 99 4.26 -14.07 -3.93
N LEU A 100 3.98 -13.01 -4.69
CA LEU A 100 4.80 -12.62 -5.84
C LEU A 100 6.25 -12.36 -5.41
N ALA A 101 6.45 -11.61 -4.33
CA ALA A 101 7.77 -11.22 -3.85
C ALA A 101 8.63 -12.43 -3.44
N ARG A 102 8.03 -13.45 -2.81
CA ARG A 102 8.72 -14.72 -2.48
C ARG A 102 9.21 -15.47 -3.73
N THR A 103 8.50 -15.35 -4.86
CA THR A 103 8.95 -15.93 -6.14
C THR A 103 10.09 -15.12 -6.76
N VAL A 104 10.04 -13.79 -6.69
CA VAL A 104 11.02 -12.90 -7.33
C VAL A 104 12.33 -12.81 -6.53
N TRP A 105 12.24 -12.82 -5.20
CA TRP A 105 13.39 -12.75 -4.27
C TRP A 105 13.35 -13.90 -3.26
N PRO A 106 13.62 -15.15 -3.69
CA PRO A 106 13.51 -16.32 -2.82
C PRO A 106 14.48 -16.27 -1.63
N GLU A 107 15.68 -15.73 -1.84
CA GLU A 107 16.76 -15.69 -0.84
C GLU A 107 16.64 -14.54 0.18
N ALA A 108 15.60 -13.71 0.10
CA ALA A 108 15.52 -12.47 0.90
C ALA A 108 15.05 -12.66 2.36
N GLY A 109 14.61 -13.87 2.73
CA GLY A 109 14.05 -14.19 4.05
C GLY A 109 12.71 -13.47 4.29
N TRP A 110 11.61 -14.23 4.38
CA TRP A 110 10.25 -13.66 4.46
C TRP A 110 9.48 -14.08 5.72
N ASP A 111 10.20 -14.60 6.71
CA ASP A 111 9.63 -15.13 7.95
C ASP A 111 9.16 -14.02 8.91
N ASP A 112 9.63 -12.79 8.69
CA ASP A 112 9.20 -11.59 9.39
C ASP A 112 7.81 -11.10 8.97
N LEU A 113 7.33 -11.50 7.78
CA LEU A 113 5.97 -11.23 7.34
C LEU A 113 4.99 -12.28 7.88
N GLY A 114 3.88 -11.82 8.45
CA GLY A 114 2.75 -12.67 8.76
C GLY A 114 2.16 -13.36 7.52
N LEU A 115 1.26 -14.33 7.72
CA LEU A 115 0.60 -15.09 6.64
C LEU A 115 -0.28 -14.21 5.73
N ARG A 116 -0.89 -13.15 6.30
CA ARG A 116 -1.78 -12.22 5.62
C ARG A 116 -1.39 -10.77 5.96
N PRO A 117 -0.19 -10.31 5.56
CA PRO A 117 0.28 -8.98 5.90
C PRO A 117 -0.58 -7.94 5.19
N HIS A 118 -0.70 -6.75 5.76
CA HIS A 118 -1.30 -5.62 5.07
C HIS A 118 -0.46 -5.21 3.85
N LEU A 119 -1.12 -4.66 2.83
CA LEU A 119 -0.44 -4.23 1.60
C LEU A 119 0.70 -3.23 1.87
N ALA A 120 0.49 -2.28 2.78
CA ALA A 120 1.50 -1.30 3.16
C ALA A 120 2.77 -1.95 3.71
N VAL A 121 2.61 -2.95 4.59
CA VAL A 121 3.72 -3.69 5.20
C VAL A 121 4.47 -4.52 4.15
N ALA A 122 3.73 -5.27 3.34
CA ALA A 122 4.30 -6.06 2.24
C ALA A 122 5.05 -5.16 1.24
N ALA A 123 4.48 -4.01 0.88
CA ALA A 123 5.12 -3.05 -0.02
C ALA A 123 6.41 -2.48 0.56
N GLY A 124 6.42 -2.08 1.84
CA GLY A 124 7.62 -1.61 2.51
C GLY A 124 8.73 -2.67 2.53
N ARG A 125 8.38 -3.92 2.86
CA ARG A 125 9.33 -5.05 2.86
C ARG A 125 9.88 -5.33 1.46
N VAL A 126 9.01 -5.33 0.43
CA VAL A 126 9.42 -5.45 -0.98
C VAL A 126 10.39 -4.32 -1.36
N GLY A 127 10.11 -3.09 -0.94
CA GLY A 127 11.02 -1.95 -1.14
C GLY A 127 12.41 -2.22 -0.54
N ALA A 128 12.46 -2.78 0.66
CA ALA A 128 13.72 -3.04 1.37
C ALA A 128 14.58 -4.12 0.66
N VAL A 129 13.96 -5.15 0.07
CA VAL A 129 14.68 -6.25 -0.59
C VAL A 129 14.98 -6.00 -2.07
N SER A 130 14.23 -5.11 -2.71
CA SER A 130 14.36 -4.82 -4.15
C SER A 130 15.50 -3.85 -4.50
N GLY A 131 16.25 -3.36 -3.51
CA GLY A 131 17.32 -2.39 -3.72
C GLY A 131 16.82 -1.00 -4.14
N LEU A 132 15.55 -0.68 -3.88
CA LEU A 132 15.02 0.66 -4.09
C LEU A 132 15.67 1.64 -3.10
N PRO A 133 16.07 2.85 -3.54
CA PRO A 133 16.58 3.89 -2.66
C PRO A 133 15.59 4.23 -1.54
N ARG A 134 16.11 4.54 -0.34
CA ARG A 134 15.30 4.88 0.85
C ARG A 134 14.36 6.07 0.66
N ASN A 135 14.66 6.96 -0.29
CA ASN A 135 13.83 8.12 -0.63
C ASN A 135 12.74 7.82 -1.66
N THR A 136 12.70 6.62 -2.25
CA THR A 136 11.70 6.24 -3.26
C THR A 136 10.29 6.16 -2.68
N MET A 137 10.14 5.73 -1.42
CA MET A 137 8.86 5.72 -0.70
C MET A 137 8.71 6.94 0.23
N ARG A 138 9.15 8.12 -0.19
CA ARG A 138 9.04 9.32 0.65
C ARG A 138 7.60 9.83 0.67
N CYS A 139 6.99 9.86 1.85
CA CYS A 139 5.80 10.67 2.10
C CYS A 139 6.21 12.13 2.33
N THR A 140 6.04 13.00 1.33
CA THR A 140 6.12 14.45 1.54
C THR A 140 4.73 14.94 1.95
N SER A 141 4.53 15.20 3.24
CA SER A 141 3.33 15.88 3.74
C SER A 141 3.39 17.40 3.57
N SER A 142 4.29 17.93 2.73
CA SER A 142 4.38 19.37 2.48
C SER A 142 3.20 19.81 1.62
N THR A 143 2.17 20.32 2.28
CA THR A 143 1.22 21.28 1.73
C THR A 143 2.03 22.40 1.03
N PRO A 144 1.79 22.72 -0.25
CA PRO A 144 2.37 23.95 -0.82
C PRO A 144 1.80 25.17 -0.07
N PRO A 145 2.57 26.27 0.06
CA PRO A 145 2.09 27.52 0.65
C PRO A 145 0.92 28.14 -0.12
#